data_AF-A0A0B7C347-F1
#
_entry.id   AF-A0A0B7C347-F1
#
_cell.length_a   1.000
_cell.length_b   1.000
_cell.length_c   1.000
_cell.angle_alpha   90.00
_cell.angle_beta   90.00
_cell.angle_gamma   90.00
#
_symmetry.space_group_name_H-M   'P 1'
#
loop_
_entity.id
_entity.type
_entity.pdbx_description
1 polymer ?
#
loop_
_entity_poly.entity_id
_entity_poly.type
_entity_poly.pdbx_seq_one_letter_code
_entity_poly.pdbx_strand_id
1 'polypeptide(L)' 'KCETCSVKFARSSDLNKHVRIHTGEKPYKCSICDVGFTRSSDRDKHVRIHTGERPYKCDICGVGFAGNGYLHRHKRM' A
#
# COMPACT_ATOMS: atom_id res chain seq x y z
N LYS A 1 -5.03 -4.50 22.04
CA LYS A 1 -5.02 -5.90 21.52
C LYS A 1 -6.22 -6.02 20.58
N CYS A 2 -6.12 -6.75 19.47
CA CYS A 2 -7.31 -7.03 18.65
C CYS A 2 -8.21 -8.05 19.37
N GLU A 3 -9.53 -7.92 19.23
CA GLU A 3 -10.48 -8.83 19.87
C GLU A 3 -10.73 -10.08 19.01
N THR A 4 -10.69 -9.92 17.69
CA THR A 4 -10.87 -11.00 16.70
C THR A 4 -9.60 -11.83 16.50
N CYS A 5 -8.42 -11.33 16.91
CA CYS A 5 -7.16 -12.07 16.83
C CYS A 5 -6.16 -11.68 17.92
N SER A 6 -5.13 -12.48 18.14
CA SER A 6 -4.16 -12.26 19.23
C SER A 6 -3.11 -11.16 18.98
N VAL A 7 -3.23 -10.40 17.87
CA VAL A 7 -2.24 -9.37 17.51
C VAL A 7 -2.34 -8.18 18.46
N LYS A 8 -1.19 -7.71 18.94
CA LYS A 8 -1.05 -6.54 19.81
C LYS A 8 -0.46 -5.37 19.03
N PHE A 9 -0.96 -4.17 19.30
CA PHE A 9 -0.52 -2.92 18.68
C PHE A 9 -0.17 -1.94 19.79
N ALA A 10 0.92 -1.17 19.59
CA ALA A 10 1.34 -0.14 20.52
C ALA A 10 0.47 1.13 20.46
N ARG A 11 -0.17 1.38 19.31
CA ARG A 11 -1.02 2.57 19.07
C ARG A 11 -2.45 2.15 18.71
N SER A 12 -3.43 2.87 19.25
CA SER A 12 -4.86 2.67 18.94
C SER A 12 -5.16 2.90 17.45
N SER A 13 -4.49 3.87 16.81
CA SER A 13 -4.61 4.11 15.37
C SER A 13 -4.25 2.90 14.52
N ASP A 14 -3.24 2.12 14.95
CA ASP A 14 -2.76 0.96 14.21
C ASP A 14 -3.68 -0.25 14.45
N LEU A 15 -4.22 -0.37 15.67
CA LEU A 15 -5.29 -1.31 15.97
C LEU A 15 -6.56 -1.03 15.12
N ASN A 16 -7.01 0.23 15.04
CA ASN A 16 -8.19 0.58 14.22
C ASN A 16 -7.97 0.27 12.74
N LYS A 17 -6.80 0.59 12.19
CA LYS A 17 -6.45 0.20 10.80
C LYS A 17 -6.44 -1.32 10.63
N HIS A 18 -5.92 -2.04 11.62
CA HIS A 18 -5.88 -3.50 11.58
C HIS A 18 -7.28 -4.11 11.59
N VAL A 19 -8.22 -3.60 12.40
CA VAL A 19 -9.59 -4.15 12.47
C VAL A 19 -10.30 -4.16 11.11
N ARG A 20 -9.94 -3.25 10.19
CA ARG A 20 -10.45 -3.24 8.81
C ARG A 20 -10.18 -4.52 8.02
N ILE A 21 -9.17 -5.31 8.40
CA ILE A 21 -8.93 -6.61 7.74
C ILE A 21 -10.02 -7.63 8.09
N HIS A 22 -10.61 -7.51 9.29
CA HIS A 22 -11.66 -8.41 9.76
C HIS A 22 -13.03 -7.97 9.23
N THR A 23 -13.28 -6.66 9.19
CA THR A 23 -14.56 -6.12 8.70
C THR A 23 -14.64 -6.05 7.18
N GLY A 24 -13.50 -6.11 6.48
CA GLY A 24 -13.42 -5.90 5.03
C GLY A 24 -13.65 -4.44 4.62
N GLU A 25 -13.71 -3.50 5.58
CA GLU A 25 -13.95 -2.09 5.31
C GLU A 25 -12.81 -1.50 4.46
N LYS A 26 -13.18 -0.90 3.33
CA LYS A 26 -12.26 -0.30 2.36
C LYS A 26 -12.61 1.17 2.14
N PRO A 27 -12.30 2.05 3.11
CA PRO A 27 -12.71 3.45 3.07
C PRO A 27 -11.98 4.27 1.99
N TYR A 28 -10.82 3.79 1.53
CA TYR A 28 -10.04 4.51 0.51
C TYR A 28 -10.36 3.95 -0.87
N LYS A 29 -11.23 4.63 -1.61
CA LYS A 29 -11.59 4.26 -2.98
C LYS A 29 -10.62 4.88 -3.98
N CYS A 30 -10.32 4.13 -5.03
CA CYS A 30 -9.64 4.67 -6.20
C CYS A 30 -10.55 5.70 -6.87
N SER A 31 -9.97 6.80 -7.38
CA SER A 31 -10.71 7.84 -8.08
C SER A 31 -10.93 7.53 -9.57
N ILE A 32 -10.32 6.44 -10.06
CA ILE A 32 -10.31 6.06 -11.49
C ILE A 32 -11.09 4.76 -11.73
N CYS A 33 -11.22 3.91 -10.70
CA CYS A 33 -11.97 2.65 -10.77
C CYS A 33 -12.60 2.33 -9.41
N ASP A 34 -13.46 1.31 -9.35
CA ASP A 34 -14.22 0.98 -8.12
C ASP A 34 -13.44 0.20 -7.05
N VAL A 35 -12.11 0.05 -7.24
CA VAL A 35 -11.27 -0.68 -6.30
C VAL A 35 -11.10 0.11 -5.01
N GLY A 36 -11.40 -0.55 -3.88
CA GLY A 36 -11.20 -0.01 -2.53
C GLY A 36 -10.03 -0.61 -1.78
N PHE A 37 -9.44 0.19 -0.87
CA PHE A 37 -8.29 -0.16 -0.05
C PHE A 37 -8.55 0.14 1.43
N THR A 38 -7.88 -0.63 2.31
CA THR A 38 -7.94 -0.46 3.76
C THR A 38 -7.04 0.68 4.27
N ARG A 39 -6.04 1.09 3.46
CA ARG A 39 -5.07 2.16 3.74
C ARG A 39 -4.95 3.15 2.56
N SER A 40 -4.81 4.44 2.85
CA SER A 40 -4.63 5.49 1.83
C SER A 40 -3.37 5.28 1.00
N SER A 41 -2.26 4.90 1.65
CA SER A 41 -0.98 4.63 0.97
C SER A 41 -1.06 3.52 -0.08
N ASP A 42 -1.97 2.56 0.09
CA ASP A 42 -2.15 1.48 -0.88
C ASP A 42 -2.98 1.96 -2.07
N ARG A 43 -4.01 2.80 -1.83
CA ARG A 43 -4.75 3.50 -2.87
C ARG A 43 -3.82 4.38 -3.70
N ASP A 44 -2.95 5.18 -3.07
CA ASP A 44 -2.03 6.08 -3.77
C ASP A 44 -1.05 5.31 -4.66
N LYS A 45 -0.50 4.19 -4.16
CA LYS A 45 0.33 3.29 -4.97
C LYS A 45 -0.44 2.67 -6.13
N HIS A 46 -1.70 2.29 -5.92
CA HIS A 46 -2.54 1.72 -6.97
C HIS A 46 -2.82 2.73 -8.09
N VAL A 47 -3.06 4.01 -7.77
CA VAL A 47 -3.29 5.06 -8.77
C VAL A 47 -2.15 5.16 -9.79
N ARG A 48 -0.91 4.84 -9.40
CA ARG A 48 0.24 4.81 -10.30
C ARG A 48 0.11 3.82 -11.45
N ILE A 49 -0.73 2.79 -11.30
CA ILE A 49 -1.02 1.82 -12.37
C ILE A 49 -1.83 2.51 -13.49
N HIS A 50 -2.73 3.42 -13.12
CA HIS A 50 -3.53 4.19 -14.08
C HIS A 50 -2.74 5.33 -14.72
N THR A 51 -1.93 6.03 -13.92
CA THR A 51 -1.16 7.19 -14.42
C THR A 51 0.15 6.82 -15.11
N GLY A 52 0.62 5.58 -14.93
CA GLY A 52 1.93 5.14 -15.40
C GLY A 52 3.11 5.74 -14.62
N GLU A 53 2.85 6.42 -13.49
CA GLU A 53 3.88 7.09 -12.71
C GLU A 53 4.90 6.09 -12.14
N ARG A 54 6.18 6.36 -12.39
CA ARG A 54 7.32 5.53 -11.94
C ARG A 54 8.31 6.39 -11.13
N PRO A 55 7.97 6.75 -9.87
CA PRO A 55 8.76 7.68 -9.09
C PRO A 55 10.09 7.09 -8.61
N TYR A 56 10.22 5.76 -8.53
CA TYR A 56 11.43 5.12 -8.04
C TYR A 56 12.33 4.73 -9.21
N LYS A 57 13.43 5.45 -9.40
CA LYS A 57 14.40 5.19 -10.47
C LYS A 57 15.61 4.45 -9.93
N CYS A 58 16.09 3.48 -10.70
CA CYS A 58 17.40 2.89 -10.48
C CYS A 58 18.47 3.91 -10.85
N ASP A 59 19.40 4.15 -9.93
CA ASP A 59 20.56 5.02 -10.10
C ASP A 59 21.63 4.44 -11.02
N ILE A 60 21.65 3.11 -11.20
CA ILE A 60 22.62 2.44 -12.07
C ILE A 60 22.14 2.41 -13.52
N CYS A 61 20.90 1.94 -13.77
CA CYS A 61 20.39 1.70 -15.13
C CYS A 61 19.28 2.68 -15.57
N GLY A 62 18.83 3.58 -14.69
CA GLY A 62 17.77 4.57 -14.99
C GLY A 62 16.34 4.02 -15.05
N VAL A 63 16.15 2.69 -14.96
CA VAL A 63 14.82 2.08 -15.05
C VAL A 63 13.92 2.56 -13.91
N GLY A 64 12.74 3.06 -14.26
CA GLY A 64 11.73 3.53 -13.31
C GLY A 64 10.76 2.43 -12.89
N PHE A 65 10.31 2.47 -11.63
CA PHE A 65 9.38 1.53 -11.02
C PHE A 65 8.25 2.26 -10.29
N ALA A 66 7.05 1.69 -10.30
CA ALA A 66 5.88 2.24 -9.60
C ALA A 66 5.95 2.09 -8.07
N GLY A 67 6.83 1.21 -7.56
CA GLY A 67 6.96 0.87 -6.14
C GLY A 67 8.40 0.66 -5.70
N ASN A 68 8.75 1.13 -4.49
CA ASN A 68 10.09 1.01 -3.92
C ASN A 68 10.54 -0.46 -3.76
N GLY A 69 9.62 -1.36 -3.40
CA GLY A 69 9.93 -2.78 -3.28
C GLY A 69 10.36 -3.43 -4.61
N TYR A 70 9.83 -2.95 -5.74
CA TYR A 70 10.25 -3.42 -7.06
C TYR A 70 11.66 -2.94 -7.40
N LEU A 71 11.97 -1.66 -7.12
CA LEU A 71 13.33 -1.14 -7.26
C LEU A 71 14.32 -1.91 -6.37
N HIS A 72 13.97 -2.13 -5.10
CA HIS A 72 14.83 -2.85 -4.16
C HIS A 72 15.10 -4.29 -4.60
N ARG A 73 14.08 -4.99 -5.13
CA ARG A 73 14.25 -6.32 -5.70
C ARG A 73 15.12 -6.29 -6.95
N HIS A 74 14.93 -5.31 -7.82
CA HIS A 74 15.74 -5.12 -9.02
C HIS A 74 17.23 -4.89 -8.67
N LYS A 75 17.53 -4.06 -7.67
CA LYS A 75 18.91 -3.79 -7.22
C LYS A 75 19.62 -4.96 -6.54
N ARG A 76 18.88 -6.01 -6.18
CA ARG A 76 19.43 -7.22 -5.54
C ARG A 76 19.80 -8.31 -6.55
N MET A 77 19.43 -8.13 -7.83
CA MET A 77 19.85 -8.96 -8.95
C MET A 77 21.18 -8.42 -9.48
#